data_AF-A0AAE1SWS5-F1
#
_entry.id   AF-A0AAE1SWS5-F1
#
_cell.length_a   1.000
_cell.length_b   1.000
_cell.length_c   1.000
_cell.angle_alpha   90.00
_cell.angle_beta   90.00
_cell.angle_gamma   90.00
#
_symmetry.space_group_name_H-M   'P 1'
#
loop_
_entity.id
_entity.type
_entity.pdbx_description
1 polymer ?
#
loop_
_entity_poly.entity_id
_entity_poly.type
_entity_poly.pdbx_seq_one_letter_code
_entity_poly.pdbx_strand_id
1 'polypeptide(L)'
;MQMFTTTVGQRQKWAYSTMVKYVKAPLQPGGTECGYCEMRFMKELMLDSTLMTNNFYVKHMYSQEELDDIRVEWGLHFSKILAETEVGKLNADE
;
A
#
# COMPACT_ATOMS: atom_id res chain seq x y z
N MET A 1 -19.59 26.86 -49.47
CA MET A 1 -18.77 25.73 -48.98
C MET A 1 -18.96 25.68 -47.47
N GLN A 2 -19.83 24.78 -47.00
CA GLN A 2 -20.22 24.71 -45.59
C GLN A 2 -19.25 23.73 -44.91
N MET A 3 -18.37 24.26 -44.05
CA MET A 3 -17.42 23.45 -43.29
C MET A 3 -18.19 22.71 -42.19
N PHE A 4 -18.32 21.39 -42.31
CA PHE A 4 -18.69 20.54 -41.19
C PHE A 4 -17.55 20.61 -40.18
N THR A 5 -17.72 21.36 -39.09
CA THR A 5 -16.80 21.30 -37.96
C THR A 5 -17.01 19.95 -37.29
N THR A 6 -16.22 18.95 -37.65
CA THR A 6 -16.16 17.70 -36.92
C THR A 6 -15.52 17.99 -35.57
N THR A 7 -16.33 17.94 -34.50
CA THR A 7 -15.84 17.99 -33.13
C THR A 7 -15.05 16.72 -32.88
N VAL A 8 -13.75 16.76 -33.18
CA VAL A 8 -12.81 15.69 -32.87
C VAL A 8 -12.86 15.42 -31.37
N GLY A 9 -13.41 14.26 -31.02
CA GLY A 9 -13.26 13.58 -29.74
C GLY A 9 -13.45 14.46 -28.51
N GLN A 10 -14.69 14.55 -28.01
CA GLN A 10 -14.90 14.81 -26.59
C GLN A 10 -14.22 13.68 -25.81
N ARG A 11 -12.96 13.87 -25.41
CA ARG A 11 -12.31 13.03 -24.39
C ARG A 11 -13.22 13.11 -23.18
N GLN A 12 -13.89 12.02 -22.84
CA GLN A 12 -14.54 11.89 -21.54
C GLN A 12 -13.49 12.20 -20.49
N LYS A 13 -13.56 13.39 -19.88
CA LYS A 13 -12.79 13.70 -18.69
C LYS A 13 -13.35 12.81 -17.61
N TRP A 14 -12.69 11.67 -17.38
CA TRP A 14 -12.97 10.84 -16.21
C TRP A 14 -12.97 11.77 -15.01
N ALA A 15 -14.10 11.87 -14.32
CA ALA A 15 -14.25 12.69 -13.13
C ALA A 15 -13.49 12.00 -11.97
N TYR A 16 -12.16 11.99 -12.07
CA TYR A 16 -11.25 11.40 -11.09
C TYR A 16 -11.52 11.96 -9.69
N SER A 17 -11.85 13.25 -9.62
CA SER A 17 -12.26 13.96 -8.40
C SER A 17 -13.43 13.29 -7.67
N THR A 18 -14.44 12.76 -8.37
CA THR A 18 -15.58 12.06 -7.75
C THR A 18 -15.29 10.60 -7.39
N MET A 19 -14.19 10.03 -7.88
CA MET A 19 -13.79 8.64 -7.59
C MET A 19 -12.73 8.52 -6.49
N VAL A 20 -12.02 9.61 -6.18
CA VAL A 20 -11.01 9.62 -5.10
C VAL A 20 -11.67 10.02 -3.79
N LYS A 21 -11.75 9.05 -2.86
CA LYS A 21 -12.14 9.32 -1.48
C LYS A 21 -10.88 9.54 -0.64
N TYR A 22 -10.74 10.74 -0.09
CA TYR A 22 -9.71 11.03 0.91
C TYR A 22 -10.08 10.35 2.22
N VAL A 23 -9.25 9.40 2.65
CA VAL A 23 -9.36 8.76 3.96
C VAL A 23 -8.21 9.23 4.82
N LYS A 24 -8.49 9.59 6.08
CA LYS A 24 -7.43 9.90 7.04
C LYS A 24 -6.75 8.59 7.46
N ALA A 25 -5.45 8.50 7.22
CA ALA A 25 -4.61 7.40 7.64
C ALA A 25 -3.66 7.86 8.77
N PRO A 26 -3.15 6.94 9.61
CA PRO A 26 -2.17 7.28 10.63
C PRO A 26 -0.86 7.79 10.00
N LEU A 27 -0.30 8.84 10.57
CA LEU A 27 0.95 9.45 10.14
C LEU A 27 2.17 8.61 10.53
N GLN A 28 3.27 8.80 9.81
CA GLN A 28 4.58 8.28 10.21
C GLN A 28 5.19 9.11 11.34
N PRO A 29 5.95 8.50 12.27
CA PRO A 29 6.57 9.21 13.39
C PRO A 29 7.76 10.08 12.95
N GLY A 30 8.45 9.73 11.87
CA GLY A 30 9.64 10.42 11.37
C GLY A 30 9.59 10.69 9.86
N GLY A 31 10.75 10.72 9.21
CA GLY A 31 10.89 11.00 7.77
C GLY A 31 11.18 9.78 6.91
N THR A 32 11.50 8.63 7.51
CA THR A 32 12.10 7.47 6.85
C THR A 32 11.22 6.21 6.91
N GLU A 33 10.07 6.32 7.57
CA GLU A 33 9.21 5.18 7.91
C GLU A 33 8.07 4.96 6.92
N CYS A 34 8.00 5.74 5.83
CA CYS A 34 6.86 5.76 4.91
C CYS A 34 6.50 4.37 4.39
N GLY A 35 7.48 3.59 3.93
CA GLY A 35 7.25 2.22 3.45
C GLY A 35 6.68 1.30 4.53
N TYR A 36 7.16 1.39 5.77
CA TYR A 36 6.62 0.59 6.88
C TYR A 36 5.19 1.00 7.25
N CYS A 37 4.86 2.29 7.14
CA CYS A 37 3.51 2.78 7.36
C CYS A 37 2.54 2.25 6.30
N GLU A 38 2.95 2.24 5.02
CA GLU A 38 2.15 1.65 3.93
C GLU A 38 1.92 0.15 4.15
N MET A 39 2.96 -0.58 4.52
CA MET A 39 2.87 -2.03 4.80
C MET A 39 1.93 -2.32 5.97
N ARG A 40 2.06 -1.55 7.07
CA ARG A 40 1.17 -1.67 8.23
C ARG A 40 -0.28 -1.36 7.86
N PHE A 41 -0.49 -0.25 7.15
CA PHE A 41 -1.79 0.18 6.67
C PHE A 41 -2.48 -0.90 5.82
N MET A 42 -1.76 -1.48 4.85
CA MET A 42 -2.31 -2.54 4.01
C MET A 42 -2.67 -3.79 4.82
N LYS A 43 -1.82 -4.18 5.79
CA LYS A 43 -2.09 -5.31 6.67
C LYS A 43 -3.33 -5.09 7.54
N GLU A 44 -3.49 -3.90 8.12
CA GLU A 44 -4.68 -3.54 8.92
C GLU A 44 -5.94 -3.53 8.06
N LEU A 45 -5.87 -3.03 6.81
CA LEU A 45 -7.01 -3.07 5.88
C LEU A 45 -7.43 -4.48 5.46
N MET A 46 -6.47 -5.40 5.34
CA MET A 46 -6.78 -6.81 5.07
C MET A 46 -7.49 -7.48 6.25
N LEU A 47 -7.22 -7.03 7.47
CA LEU A 47 -7.85 -7.55 8.69
C LEU A 47 -9.20 -6.90 8.99
N ASP A 48 -9.31 -5.59 8.79
CA ASP A 48 -10.52 -4.81 9.00
C ASP A 48 -10.70 -3.75 7.90
N SER A 49 -11.54 -4.07 6.90
CA SER A 49 -11.85 -3.14 5.82
C SER A 49 -12.70 -1.94 6.27
N THR A 50 -13.32 -1.99 7.45
CA THR A 50 -14.13 -0.90 7.99
C THR A 50 -13.28 0.30 8.44
N LEU A 51 -11.97 0.12 8.57
CA LEU A 51 -11.03 1.21 8.87
C LEU A 51 -11.12 2.37 7.86
N MET A 52 -11.39 2.07 6.59
CA MET A 52 -11.55 3.08 5.53
C MET A 52 -12.81 3.94 5.70
N THR A 53 -13.86 3.38 6.30
CA THR A 53 -15.10 4.11 6.59
C THR A 53 -15.04 4.82 7.93
N ASN A 54 -14.26 4.30 8.87
CA ASN A 54 -14.15 4.79 10.24
C ASN A 54 -12.93 5.72 10.47
N ASN A 55 -12.25 6.17 9.41
CA ASN A 55 -11.05 7.01 9.49
C ASN A 55 -10.02 6.47 10.50
N PHE A 56 -9.75 5.15 10.42
CA PHE A 56 -8.82 4.46 11.31
C PHE A 56 -9.09 4.68 12.80
N TYR A 57 -10.36 4.82 13.19
CA TYR A 57 -10.78 5.09 14.56
C TYR A 57 -10.04 6.27 15.20
N VAL A 58 -9.73 7.30 14.41
CA VAL A 58 -9.01 8.51 14.86
C VAL A 58 -7.56 8.23 15.29
N LYS A 59 -6.97 7.11 14.86
CA LYS A 59 -5.54 6.85 15.03
C LYS A 59 -4.74 7.87 14.24
N HIS A 60 -4.03 8.74 14.96
CA HIS A 60 -3.33 9.88 14.36
C HIS A 60 -1.94 9.53 13.80
N MET A 61 -1.23 8.60 14.42
CA MET A 61 0.17 8.28 14.10
C MET A 61 0.46 6.83 14.45
N TYR A 62 1.32 6.18 13.68
CA TYR A 62 1.92 4.90 14.07
C TYR A 62 3.05 5.14 15.08
N SER A 63 3.10 4.30 16.09
CA SER A 63 4.25 4.25 17.01
C SER A 63 5.44 3.55 16.36
N GLN A 64 6.64 3.78 16.89
CA GLN A 64 7.85 3.09 16.43
C GLN A 64 7.73 1.57 16.62
N GLU A 65 7.13 1.13 17.74
CA GLU A 65 6.89 -0.27 18.06
C GLU A 65 6.01 -0.96 17.01
N GLU A 66 4.89 -0.35 16.63
CA GLU A 66 3.98 -0.91 15.61
C GLU A 66 4.64 -1.09 14.24
N LEU A 67 5.64 -0.24 13.93
CA LEU A 67 6.41 -0.32 12.71
C LEU A 67 7.56 -1.33 12.84
N ASP A 68 8.13 -1.48 14.03
CA ASP A 68 9.14 -2.50 14.32
C ASP A 68 8.55 -3.91 14.21
N ASP A 69 7.29 -4.11 14.59
CA ASP A 69 6.56 -5.37 14.34
C ASP A 69 6.60 -5.76 12.85
N ILE A 70 6.33 -4.79 11.97
CA ILE A 70 6.37 -5.01 10.52
C ILE A 70 7.80 -5.29 10.06
N ARG A 71 8.80 -4.58 10.59
CA ARG A 71 10.22 -4.82 10.26
C ARG A 71 10.64 -6.24 10.61
N VAL A 72 10.32 -6.69 11.82
CA VAL A 72 10.68 -8.03 12.31
C VAL A 72 9.95 -9.11 11.50
N GLU A 73 8.64 -8.95 11.29
CA GLU A 73 7.84 -9.89 10.50
C GLU A 73 8.42 -10.07 9.09
N TRP A 74 8.69 -8.97 8.39
CA TRP A 74 9.23 -9.03 7.03
C TRP A 74 10.67 -9.53 6.98
N GLY A 75 11.50 -9.15 7.97
CA GLY A 75 12.84 -9.68 8.13
C GLY A 75 12.82 -11.21 8.25
N LEU A 76 11.97 -11.75 9.12
CA LEU A 76 11.81 -13.20 9.30
C LEU A 76 11.28 -13.87 8.03
N HIS A 77 10.30 -13.26 7.35
CA HIS A 77 9.74 -13.78 6.11
C HIS A 77 10.82 -13.93 5.02
N PHE A 78 11.63 -12.90 4.80
CA PHE A 78 12.71 -12.96 3.82
C PHE A 78 13.85 -13.89 4.24
N SER A 79 14.22 -13.93 5.53
CA SER A 79 15.20 -14.89 6.02
C SER A 79 14.78 -16.33 5.74
N LYS A 80 13.49 -16.63 5.92
CA LYS A 80 12.94 -17.95 5.58
C LYS A 80 13.04 -18.24 4.09
N ILE A 81 12.63 -17.30 3.22
CA ILE A 81 12.71 -17.47 1.76
C ILE A 81 14.15 -17.70 1.32
N LEU A 82 15.11 -16.95 1.85
CA LEU A 82 16.52 -17.08 1.51
C LEU A 82 17.05 -18.46 1.92
N ALA A 83 16.75 -18.92 3.14
CA ALA A 83 17.14 -20.25 3.59
C ALA A 83 16.55 -21.37 2.70
N GLU A 84 15.28 -21.25 2.31
CA GLU A 84 14.62 -22.21 1.41
C GLU A 84 15.23 -22.18 0.00
N THR A 85 15.63 -21.01 -0.49
CA THR A 85 16.27 -20.85 -1.80
C THR A 85 17.69 -21.43 -1.81
N GLU A 86 18.44 -21.32 -0.70
CA GLU A 86 19.76 -21.94 -0.55
C GLU A 86 19.67 -23.47 -0.49
N VAL A 87 18.68 -24.01 0.24
CA VAL A 87 18.39 -25.46 0.26
C VAL A 87 17.97 -25.96 -1.13
N GLY A 88 17.18 -25.17 -1.88
CA GLY A 88 16.80 -25.50 -3.25
C GLY A 88 17.97 -25.55 -4.24
N LYS A 89 19.04 -24.77 -4.01
CA LYS A 89 20.26 -24.83 -4.84
C LYS A 89 21.09 -26.08 -4.53
N LEU A 90 21.23 -26.45 -3.26
CA LEU A 90 22.00 -27.65 -2.86
C LEU A 90 21.38 -28.95 -3.38
N ASN A 91 20.04 -29.03 -3.47
CA ASN A 91 19.33 -30.22 -3.94
C ASN A 91 19.17 -30.30 -5.48
N ALA A 92 19.58 -29.27 -6.23
CA ALA A 92 19.52 -29.25 -7.69
C ALA A 92 20.85 -29.66 -8.36
N ASP A 93 21.91 -29.76 -7.57
CA ASP A 93 23.26 -30.14 -7.99
C ASP A 93 23.61 -31.62 -7.71
N GLU A 94 22.63 -32.43 -7.27
CA GLU A 94 22.70 -33.90 -7.09
C GLU A 94 21.81 -34.62 -8.13
#